data_AF-A0A7Y6G9T9-F1
#
_entry.id   AF-A0A7Y6G9T9-F1
#
_cell.length_a   1.000
_cell.length_b   1.000
_cell.length_c   1.000
_cell.angle_alpha   90.00
_cell.angle_beta   90.00
_cell.angle_gamma   90.00
#
_symmetry.space_group_name_H-M   'P 1'
#
loop_
_entity.id
_entity.type
_entity.pdbx_description
1 polymer ?
#
loop_
_entity_poly.entity_id
_entity_poly.type
_entity_poly.pdbx_seq_one_letter_code
_entity_poly.pdbx_strand_id
1 'polypeptide(L)'
;MTWPDEAVADGSATTPGHPSRSALFTAVRADPAGPVATRLLQLAHADAPHVRRAALDLLHGLAGARAVDTALTRLDDPDAGVRHRAARLVGQYGRPDRVRAALAAVPDPVVRTLLAASLGPAVARLGDDRLASVRFLARLHLLRTAPPARWRALDAALMTDAEEAALHLEGAGRLWGRALHQLAREQHAYDIAGRLLADPGTRGVGAELAGEACHIWRAAPVALLPLLVRHQSQETEITPGLDKAVATALLSGAARRTHRSLLTRVPSVPPPAAVTAPAPLTAASAALLLSARPVGIVRLRRAGEIFGALLDSGPLSFRQAAQLYNLTFHRPGRAQAECAPLWLRHAGPAALSRLLALMTPHLADYAIGTYYLAGLARMGRAARPALPAVTALIDRRTRIPVNDSTRDGETRLDERLLAAALDTRHALLTDTG
;
A
#
# COMPACT_ATOMS: atom_id res chain seq x y z
N MET A 1 -40.22 -13.79 -15.47
CA MET A 1 -39.17 -13.36 -14.52
C MET A 1 -39.36 -11.89 -14.23
N THR A 2 -39.20 -11.46 -12.98
CA THR A 2 -39.18 -10.02 -12.66
C THR A 2 -37.82 -9.43 -13.02
N TRP A 3 -37.71 -8.14 -13.35
CA TRP A 3 -36.43 -7.54 -13.79
C TRP A 3 -35.23 -7.77 -12.84
N PRO A 4 -35.38 -7.86 -11.49
CA PRO A 4 -34.27 -8.19 -10.61
C PRO A 4 -33.78 -9.63 -10.79
N ASP A 5 -34.66 -10.56 -11.20
CA ASP A 5 -34.31 -11.98 -11.36
C ASP A 5 -33.36 -12.17 -12.52
N GLU A 6 -33.70 -11.57 -13.66
CA GLU A 6 -32.89 -11.61 -14.88
C GLU A 6 -31.55 -10.92 -14.62
N ALA A 7 -31.58 -9.71 -14.03
CA ALA A 7 -30.36 -8.95 -13.77
C ALA A 7 -29.41 -9.62 -12.76
N VAL A 8 -29.94 -10.41 -11.82
CA VAL A 8 -29.11 -11.18 -10.89
C VAL A 8 -28.59 -12.46 -11.55
N ALA A 9 -29.43 -13.15 -12.32
CA ALA A 9 -29.07 -14.40 -12.99
C ALA A 9 -28.04 -14.22 -14.10
N ASP A 10 -28.16 -13.16 -14.90
CA ASP A 10 -27.21 -12.82 -15.97
C ASP A 10 -25.93 -12.12 -15.46
N GLY A 11 -25.88 -11.80 -14.15
CA GLY A 11 -24.75 -11.14 -13.49
C GLY A 11 -24.68 -9.62 -13.69
N SER A 12 -25.57 -9.01 -14.48
CA SER A 12 -25.58 -7.58 -14.77
C SER A 12 -25.77 -6.71 -13.53
N ALA A 13 -26.49 -7.19 -12.51
CA ALA A 13 -26.61 -6.53 -11.22
C ALA A 13 -25.31 -6.58 -10.39
N THR A 14 -24.48 -7.60 -10.58
CA THR A 14 -23.21 -7.75 -9.83
C THR A 14 -22.04 -7.01 -10.47
N THR A 15 -22.13 -6.69 -11.76
CA THR A 15 -21.09 -5.98 -12.51
C THR A 15 -20.94 -4.52 -12.05
N PRO A 16 -19.76 -4.09 -11.57
CA PRO A 16 -19.51 -2.70 -11.22
C PRO A 16 -19.75 -1.76 -12.42
N GLY A 17 -20.46 -0.65 -12.19
CA GLY A 17 -20.77 0.35 -13.21
C GLY A 17 -21.92 0.00 -14.16
N HIS A 18 -22.47 -1.22 -14.10
CA HIS A 18 -23.60 -1.60 -14.94
C HIS A 18 -24.91 -0.90 -14.50
N PRO A 19 -25.76 -0.41 -15.42
CA PRO A 19 -27.01 0.28 -15.08
C PRO A 19 -27.94 -0.53 -14.17
N SER A 20 -28.06 -1.84 -14.39
CA SER A 20 -28.90 -2.74 -13.56
C SER A 20 -28.48 -2.73 -12.08
N ARG A 21 -27.16 -2.68 -11.80
CA ARG A 21 -26.65 -2.59 -10.44
C ARG A 21 -27.09 -1.29 -9.77
N SER A 22 -26.91 -0.17 -10.46
CA SER A 22 -27.28 1.16 -9.97
C SER A 22 -28.79 1.29 -9.76
N ALA A 23 -29.59 0.78 -10.69
CA ALA A 23 -31.05 0.76 -10.58
C ALA A 23 -31.50 -0.08 -9.38
N LEU A 24 -30.89 -1.26 -9.18
CA LEU A 24 -31.23 -2.15 -8.07
C LEU A 24 -30.90 -1.50 -6.73
N PHE A 25 -29.70 -0.92 -6.61
CA PHE A 25 -29.27 -0.26 -5.38
C PHE A 25 -30.13 0.97 -5.08
N THR A 26 -30.49 1.74 -6.11
CA THR A 26 -31.38 2.90 -5.97
C THR A 26 -32.77 2.47 -5.50
N ALA A 27 -33.36 1.44 -6.09
CA ALA A 27 -34.67 0.93 -5.71
C ALA A 27 -34.68 0.40 -4.26
N VAL A 28 -33.68 -0.39 -3.86
CA VAL A 28 -33.61 -0.93 -2.49
C VAL A 28 -33.34 0.17 -1.46
N ARG A 29 -32.56 1.21 -1.80
CA ARG A 29 -32.34 2.34 -0.88
C ARG A 29 -33.57 3.23 -0.75
N ALA A 30 -34.33 3.41 -1.83
CA ALA A 30 -35.57 4.18 -1.82
C ALA A 30 -36.67 3.48 -1.00
N ASP A 31 -36.76 2.15 -1.11
CA ASP A 31 -37.70 1.34 -0.35
C ASP A 31 -37.05 0.03 0.15
N PRO A 32 -36.42 0.05 1.35
CA PRO A 32 -35.77 -1.13 1.94
C PRO A 32 -36.72 -2.27 2.30
N ALA A 33 -38.04 -2.01 2.36
CA ALA A 33 -39.07 -3.02 2.59
C ALA A 33 -39.79 -3.44 1.31
N GLY A 34 -39.54 -2.73 0.21
CA GLY A 34 -40.24 -2.85 -1.04
C GLY A 34 -40.05 -4.16 -1.80
N PRO A 35 -40.69 -4.27 -2.98
CA PRO A 35 -40.69 -5.49 -3.78
C PRO A 35 -39.29 -5.88 -4.25
N VAL A 36 -38.44 -4.92 -4.64
CA VAL A 36 -37.07 -5.20 -5.10
C VAL A 36 -36.20 -5.73 -3.95
N ALA A 37 -36.29 -5.10 -2.76
CA ALA A 37 -35.57 -5.55 -1.58
C ALA A 37 -36.03 -6.95 -1.13
N THR A 38 -37.34 -7.16 -1.09
CA THR A 38 -37.94 -8.46 -0.76
C THR A 38 -37.53 -9.52 -1.76
N ARG A 39 -37.54 -9.20 -3.05
CA ARG A 39 -37.14 -10.15 -4.09
C ARG A 39 -35.66 -10.52 -3.99
N LEU A 40 -34.78 -9.55 -3.69
CA LEU A 40 -33.36 -9.83 -3.48
C LEU A 40 -33.11 -10.80 -2.31
N LEU A 41 -33.83 -10.64 -1.19
CA LEU A 41 -33.77 -11.57 -0.05
C LEU A 41 -34.24 -12.98 -0.44
N GLN A 42 -35.27 -13.09 -1.29
CA GLN A 42 -35.73 -14.38 -1.82
C GLN A 42 -34.70 -15.03 -2.76
N LEU A 43 -33.99 -14.26 -3.58
CA LEU A 43 -32.96 -14.79 -4.49
C LEU A 43 -31.77 -15.40 -3.74
N ALA A 44 -31.54 -15.03 -2.48
CA ALA A 44 -30.60 -15.74 -1.60
C ALA A 44 -31.02 -17.18 -1.28
N HIS A 45 -32.25 -17.57 -1.64
CA HIS A 45 -32.81 -18.92 -1.48
C HIS A 45 -33.10 -19.60 -2.82
N ALA A 46 -32.63 -19.06 -3.94
CA ALA A 46 -32.83 -19.65 -5.26
C ALA A 46 -32.14 -21.02 -5.40
N ASP A 47 -32.66 -21.88 -6.26
CA ASP A 47 -32.11 -23.23 -6.50
C ASP A 47 -30.68 -23.16 -7.04
N ALA A 48 -30.42 -22.22 -7.95
CA ALA A 48 -29.15 -22.05 -8.61
C ALA A 48 -28.11 -21.39 -7.67
N PRO A 49 -26.96 -22.03 -7.36
CA PRO A 49 -25.97 -21.48 -6.45
C PRO A 49 -25.36 -20.14 -6.90
N HIS A 50 -25.20 -19.93 -8.20
CA HIS A 50 -24.68 -18.66 -8.73
C HIS A 50 -25.63 -17.48 -8.44
N VAL A 51 -26.95 -17.70 -8.47
CA VAL A 51 -27.96 -16.69 -8.10
C VAL A 51 -27.88 -16.39 -6.60
N ARG A 52 -27.76 -17.41 -5.74
CA ARG A 52 -27.59 -17.21 -4.29
C ARG A 52 -26.32 -16.41 -3.97
N ARG A 53 -25.21 -16.73 -4.65
CA ARG A 53 -23.94 -16.00 -4.53
C ARG A 53 -24.10 -14.54 -4.94
N ALA A 54 -24.69 -14.29 -6.11
CA ALA A 54 -24.95 -12.94 -6.61
C ALA A 54 -25.87 -12.14 -5.66
N ALA A 55 -26.94 -12.77 -5.14
CA ALA A 55 -27.83 -12.14 -4.19
C ALA A 55 -27.09 -11.72 -2.90
N LEU A 56 -26.26 -12.60 -2.33
CA LEU A 56 -25.46 -12.27 -1.14
C LEU A 56 -24.42 -11.17 -1.43
N ASP A 57 -23.79 -11.15 -2.61
CA ASP A 57 -22.86 -10.08 -3.00
C ASP A 57 -23.56 -8.70 -3.09
N LEU A 58 -24.81 -8.68 -3.58
CA LEU A 58 -25.63 -7.46 -3.63
C LEU A 58 -26.11 -7.03 -2.24
N LEU A 59 -26.62 -7.98 -1.45
CA LEU A 59 -27.05 -7.74 -0.06
C LEU A 59 -25.90 -7.21 0.80
N HIS A 60 -24.68 -7.70 0.59
CA HIS A 60 -23.48 -7.21 1.23
C HIS A 60 -23.24 -5.72 0.91
N GLY A 61 -23.37 -5.32 -0.36
CA GLY A 61 -23.25 -3.91 -0.76
C GLY A 61 -24.35 -2.98 -0.24
N LEU A 62 -25.46 -3.53 0.24
CA LEU A 62 -26.61 -2.79 0.77
C LEU A 62 -26.61 -2.70 2.31
N ALA A 63 -25.94 -3.62 3.02
CA ALA A 63 -25.64 -3.55 4.45
C ALA A 63 -26.87 -3.36 5.38
N GLY A 64 -27.93 -4.15 5.21
CA GLY A 64 -29.15 -4.07 6.03
C GLY A 64 -29.29 -5.18 7.09
N ALA A 65 -30.06 -4.94 8.16
CA ALA A 65 -30.36 -5.95 9.18
C ALA A 65 -31.02 -7.22 8.60
N ARG A 66 -31.99 -7.06 7.68
CA ARG A 66 -32.62 -8.19 6.96
C ARG A 66 -31.63 -9.00 6.11
N ALA A 67 -30.58 -8.34 5.60
CA ALA A 67 -29.50 -9.00 4.87
C ALA A 67 -28.65 -9.88 5.81
N VAL A 68 -28.36 -9.40 7.02
CA VAL A 68 -27.68 -10.19 8.06
C VAL A 68 -28.51 -11.40 8.46
N ASP A 69 -29.81 -11.21 8.72
CA ASP A 69 -30.71 -12.30 9.09
C ASP A 69 -30.79 -13.35 7.97
N THR A 70 -30.84 -12.91 6.71
CA THR A 70 -30.83 -13.81 5.54
C THR A 70 -29.49 -14.52 5.38
N ALA A 71 -28.37 -13.84 5.62
CA ALA A 71 -27.06 -14.46 5.56
C ALA A 71 -26.86 -15.51 6.67
N LEU A 72 -27.41 -15.28 7.88
CA LEU A 72 -27.35 -16.26 8.96
C LEU A 72 -27.99 -17.60 8.57
N THR A 73 -29.07 -17.60 7.77
CA THR A 73 -29.71 -18.85 7.30
C THR A 73 -28.93 -19.56 6.19
N ARG A 74 -27.82 -18.98 5.70
CA ARG A 74 -26.99 -19.49 4.60
C ARG A 74 -25.61 -19.95 5.04
N LEU A 75 -25.34 -19.98 6.34
CA LEU A 75 -24.04 -20.41 6.86
C LEU A 75 -23.77 -21.92 6.67
N ASP A 76 -24.82 -22.72 6.49
CA ASP A 76 -24.75 -24.17 6.21
C ASP A 76 -25.22 -24.52 4.78
N ASP A 77 -25.20 -23.56 3.85
CA ASP A 77 -25.57 -23.80 2.44
C ASP A 77 -24.69 -24.89 1.80
N PRO A 78 -25.22 -25.77 0.92
CA PRO A 78 -24.41 -26.79 0.25
C PRO A 78 -23.27 -26.21 -0.60
N ASP A 79 -23.45 -25.00 -1.16
CA ASP A 79 -22.41 -24.31 -1.93
C ASP A 79 -21.46 -23.53 -1.00
N ALA A 80 -20.17 -23.88 -1.02
CA ALA A 80 -19.15 -23.21 -0.19
C ALA A 80 -19.03 -21.72 -0.49
N GLY A 81 -19.21 -21.31 -1.75
CA GLY A 81 -19.18 -19.92 -2.16
C GLY A 81 -20.33 -19.09 -1.59
N VAL A 82 -21.49 -19.71 -1.35
CA VAL A 82 -22.63 -19.11 -0.62
C VAL A 82 -22.29 -18.99 0.86
N ARG A 83 -21.81 -20.07 1.49
CA ARG A 83 -21.41 -20.05 2.92
C ARG A 83 -20.37 -18.97 3.23
N HIS A 84 -19.33 -18.84 2.40
CA HIS A 84 -18.28 -17.84 2.60
C HIS A 84 -18.80 -16.40 2.49
N ARG A 85 -19.69 -16.12 1.51
CA ARG A 85 -20.31 -14.80 1.36
C ARG A 85 -21.23 -14.48 2.52
N ALA A 86 -22.01 -15.46 2.96
CA ALA A 86 -22.86 -15.35 4.13
C ALA A 86 -22.02 -15.01 5.38
N ALA A 87 -20.95 -15.76 5.63
CA ALA A 87 -20.03 -15.52 6.75
C ALA A 87 -19.40 -14.12 6.71
N ARG A 88 -18.97 -13.64 5.53
CA ARG A 88 -18.44 -12.28 5.35
C ARG A 88 -19.47 -11.21 5.62
N LEU A 89 -20.71 -11.37 5.13
CA LEU A 89 -21.81 -10.44 5.37
C LEU A 89 -22.16 -10.39 6.87
N VAL A 90 -22.34 -11.57 7.50
CA VAL A 90 -22.61 -11.69 8.94
C VAL A 90 -21.48 -11.07 9.76
N GLY A 91 -20.22 -11.34 9.41
CA GLY A 91 -19.09 -10.80 10.14
C GLY A 91 -18.97 -9.28 10.04
N GLN A 92 -19.20 -8.71 8.85
CA GLN A 92 -19.03 -7.28 8.62
C GLN A 92 -20.16 -6.42 9.20
N TYR A 93 -21.40 -6.92 9.15
CA TYR A 93 -22.59 -6.14 9.50
C TYR A 93 -23.37 -6.69 10.70
N GLY A 94 -23.05 -7.90 11.15
CA GLY A 94 -23.70 -8.54 12.29
C GLY A 94 -23.18 -8.00 13.63
N ARG A 95 -24.06 -8.03 14.63
CA ARG A 95 -23.66 -7.74 16.02
C ARG A 95 -22.69 -8.82 16.54
N PRO A 96 -21.66 -8.48 17.32
CA PRO A 96 -20.67 -9.44 17.82
C PRO A 96 -21.27 -10.68 18.51
N ASP A 97 -22.35 -10.52 19.27
CA ASP A 97 -23.02 -11.65 19.92
C ASP A 97 -23.67 -12.63 18.93
N ARG A 98 -24.24 -12.11 17.83
CA ARG A 98 -24.79 -12.94 16.75
C ARG A 98 -23.68 -13.66 15.99
N VAL A 99 -22.57 -12.97 15.72
CA VAL A 99 -21.38 -13.57 15.08
C VAL A 99 -20.84 -14.71 15.95
N ARG A 100 -20.74 -14.50 17.28
CA ARG A 100 -20.28 -15.52 18.22
C ARG A 100 -21.22 -16.73 18.29
N ALA A 101 -22.53 -16.49 18.32
CA ALA A 101 -23.52 -17.56 18.29
C ALA A 101 -23.44 -18.38 16.98
N ALA A 102 -23.31 -17.69 15.84
CA ALA A 102 -23.10 -18.33 14.54
C ALA A 102 -21.81 -19.15 14.49
N LEU A 103 -20.70 -18.62 15.01
CA LEU A 103 -19.43 -19.34 15.08
C LEU A 103 -19.55 -20.63 15.89
N ALA A 104 -20.30 -20.62 17.00
CA ALA A 104 -20.51 -21.79 17.83
C ALA A 104 -21.36 -22.89 17.14
N ALA A 105 -22.30 -22.50 16.27
CA ALA A 105 -23.22 -23.41 15.59
C ALA A 105 -22.63 -24.07 14.34
N VAL A 106 -21.75 -23.38 13.61
CA VAL A 106 -21.26 -23.84 12.30
C VAL A 106 -20.05 -24.79 12.44
N PRO A 107 -20.03 -25.94 11.72
CA PRO A 107 -18.89 -26.86 11.72
C PRO A 107 -17.82 -26.51 10.68
N ASP A 108 -18.16 -25.83 9.58
CA ASP A 108 -17.25 -25.49 8.48
C ASP A 108 -16.05 -24.64 8.97
N PRO A 109 -14.80 -25.14 8.84
CA PRO A 109 -13.62 -24.43 9.34
C PRO A 109 -13.36 -23.06 8.70
N VAL A 110 -13.65 -22.91 7.41
CA VAL A 110 -13.45 -21.64 6.69
C VAL A 110 -14.49 -20.63 7.14
N VAL A 111 -15.75 -21.03 7.25
CA VAL A 111 -16.82 -20.17 7.79
C VAL A 111 -16.51 -19.73 9.21
N ARG A 112 -16.10 -20.67 10.08
CA ARG A 112 -15.70 -20.35 11.46
C ARG A 112 -14.56 -19.34 11.50
N THR A 113 -13.55 -19.50 10.65
CA THR A 113 -12.40 -18.58 10.56
C THR A 113 -12.83 -17.19 10.10
N LEU A 114 -13.70 -17.09 9.09
CA LEU A 114 -14.24 -15.82 8.59
C LEU A 114 -15.04 -15.09 9.68
N LEU A 115 -15.89 -15.81 10.42
CA LEU A 115 -16.63 -15.25 11.55
C LEU A 115 -15.69 -14.79 12.66
N ALA A 116 -14.69 -15.61 13.04
CA ALA A 116 -13.71 -15.26 14.07
C ALA A 116 -12.91 -13.99 13.72
N ALA A 117 -12.47 -13.86 12.47
CA ALA A 117 -11.71 -12.70 11.99
C ALA A 117 -12.52 -11.39 12.11
N SER A 118 -13.84 -11.46 12.08
CA SER A 118 -14.73 -10.29 12.18
C SER A 118 -15.03 -9.83 13.61
N LEU A 119 -14.72 -10.65 14.63
CA LEU A 119 -15.07 -10.35 16.03
C LEU A 119 -14.24 -9.21 16.67
N GLY A 120 -13.19 -8.74 15.99
CA GLY A 120 -12.33 -7.69 16.54
C GLY A 120 -11.78 -8.08 17.92
N PRO A 121 -11.88 -7.23 18.96
CA PRO A 121 -11.40 -7.57 20.30
C PRO A 121 -12.05 -8.78 20.96
N ALA A 122 -13.28 -9.13 20.58
CA ALA A 122 -13.98 -10.27 21.17
C ALA A 122 -13.32 -11.62 20.82
N VAL A 123 -12.50 -11.67 19.76
CA VAL A 123 -11.75 -12.87 19.36
C VAL A 123 -10.76 -13.32 20.42
N ALA A 124 -10.31 -12.42 21.31
CA ALA A 124 -9.38 -12.73 22.40
C ALA A 124 -9.86 -13.85 23.33
N ARG A 125 -11.19 -14.03 23.44
CA ARG A 125 -11.82 -15.07 24.27
C ARG A 125 -11.83 -16.45 23.61
N LEU A 126 -11.38 -16.57 22.37
CA LEU A 126 -11.36 -17.81 21.59
C LEU A 126 -9.97 -18.46 21.58
N GLY A 127 -9.15 -18.21 22.60
CA GLY A 127 -7.77 -18.73 22.70
C GLY A 127 -7.67 -20.26 22.81
N ASP A 128 -8.75 -20.91 23.23
CA ASP A 128 -8.89 -22.36 23.41
C ASP A 128 -9.85 -22.99 22.38
N ASP A 129 -10.13 -22.30 21.26
CA ASP A 129 -10.98 -22.84 20.20
C ASP A 129 -10.36 -24.12 19.59
N ARG A 130 -11.22 -25.03 19.11
CA ARG A 130 -10.79 -26.27 18.45
C ARG A 130 -9.98 -26.04 17.17
N LEU A 131 -10.21 -24.95 16.44
CA LEU A 131 -9.50 -24.66 15.20
C LEU A 131 -8.25 -23.80 15.42
N ALA A 132 -7.12 -24.23 14.87
CA ALA A 132 -5.87 -23.47 14.93
C ALA A 132 -6.00 -22.07 14.34
N SER A 133 -6.73 -21.89 13.23
CA SER A 133 -6.94 -20.55 12.63
C SER A 133 -7.67 -19.57 13.56
N VAL A 134 -8.64 -20.05 14.36
CA VAL A 134 -9.37 -19.23 15.33
C VAL A 134 -8.48 -18.90 16.52
N ARG A 135 -7.76 -19.89 17.06
CA ARG A 135 -6.76 -19.68 18.12
C ARG A 135 -5.66 -18.71 17.68
N PHE A 136 -5.18 -18.84 16.45
CA PHE A 136 -4.16 -17.97 15.86
C PHE A 136 -4.65 -16.52 15.83
N LEU A 137 -5.88 -16.26 15.38
CA LEU A 137 -6.47 -14.92 15.39
C LEU A 137 -6.63 -14.37 16.82
N ALA A 138 -7.07 -15.20 17.76
CA ALA A 138 -7.18 -14.84 19.19
C ALA A 138 -5.82 -14.45 19.77
N ARG A 139 -4.79 -15.28 19.55
CA ARG A 139 -3.41 -15.08 20.03
C ARG A 139 -2.78 -13.85 19.39
N LEU A 140 -3.06 -13.60 18.11
CA LEU A 140 -2.58 -12.41 17.43
C LEU A 140 -3.23 -11.13 17.97
N HIS A 141 -4.52 -11.18 18.33
CA HIS A 141 -5.17 -10.07 19.02
C HIS A 141 -4.56 -9.83 20.40
N LEU A 142 -4.40 -10.90 21.20
CA LEU A 142 -3.77 -10.82 22.52
C LEU A 142 -2.34 -10.29 22.43
N LEU A 143 -1.56 -10.69 21.42
CA LEU A 143 -0.18 -10.22 21.24
C LEU A 143 -0.12 -8.70 21.09
N ARG A 144 -1.07 -8.10 20.35
CA ARG A 144 -1.11 -6.64 20.12
C ARG A 144 -1.37 -5.83 21.39
N THR A 145 -2.03 -6.41 22.38
CA THR A 145 -2.45 -5.72 23.61
C THR A 145 -1.67 -6.17 24.85
N ALA A 146 -0.91 -7.26 24.75
CA ALA A 146 -0.21 -7.86 25.87
C ALA A 146 1.08 -7.11 26.25
N PRO A 147 1.44 -7.10 27.55
CA PRO A 147 2.72 -6.56 28.00
C PRO A 147 3.90 -7.42 27.50
N PRO A 148 5.12 -6.86 27.40
CA PRO A 148 6.29 -7.55 26.85
C PRO A 148 6.60 -8.91 27.48
N ALA A 149 6.30 -9.08 28.78
CA ALA A 149 6.50 -10.33 29.50
C ALA A 149 5.71 -11.53 28.89
N ARG A 150 4.60 -11.26 28.21
CA ARG A 150 3.75 -12.31 27.60
C ARG A 150 4.08 -12.59 26.13
N TRP A 151 4.87 -11.75 25.48
CA TRP A 151 5.14 -11.88 24.04
C TRP A 151 5.72 -13.24 23.68
N ARG A 152 6.75 -13.70 24.40
CA ARG A 152 7.40 -14.99 24.11
C ARG A 152 6.43 -16.17 24.13
N ALA A 153 5.52 -16.21 25.11
CA ALA A 153 4.53 -17.28 25.23
C ALA A 153 3.50 -17.22 24.08
N LEU A 154 3.07 -16.01 23.71
CA LEU A 154 2.13 -15.81 22.60
C LEU A 154 2.77 -16.12 21.24
N ASP A 155 4.03 -15.73 21.03
CA ASP A 155 4.78 -16.06 19.81
C ASP A 155 4.96 -17.57 19.67
N ALA A 156 5.28 -18.27 20.76
CA ALA A 156 5.39 -19.73 20.76
C ALA A 156 4.06 -20.39 20.41
N ALA A 157 2.94 -19.92 20.98
CA ALA A 157 1.63 -20.45 20.68
C ALA A 157 1.18 -20.14 19.24
N LEU A 158 1.56 -18.97 18.68
CA LEU A 158 1.34 -18.64 17.27
C LEU A 158 2.16 -19.56 16.34
N MET A 159 3.41 -19.88 16.70
CA MET A 159 4.22 -20.84 15.95
C MET A 159 3.55 -22.22 15.91
N THR A 160 3.03 -22.70 17.05
CA THR A 160 2.34 -24.01 17.12
C THR A 160 1.10 -24.08 16.24
N ASP A 161 0.33 -22.98 16.14
CA ASP A 161 -0.87 -22.94 15.30
C ASP A 161 -0.58 -22.66 13.82
N ALA A 162 0.62 -22.19 13.45
CA ALA A 162 0.85 -21.53 12.17
C ALA A 162 0.53 -22.41 10.94
N GLU A 163 0.96 -23.67 10.96
CA GLU A 163 0.74 -24.62 9.85
C GLU A 163 -0.75 -24.91 9.65
N GLU A 164 -1.41 -25.40 10.71
CA GLU A 164 -2.84 -25.75 10.65
C GLU A 164 -3.72 -24.51 10.41
N ALA A 165 -3.34 -23.34 10.96
CA ALA A 165 -4.03 -22.09 10.70
C ALA A 165 -4.02 -21.73 9.21
N ALA A 166 -2.89 -21.95 8.51
CA ALA A 166 -2.74 -21.60 7.10
C ALA A 166 -3.70 -22.36 6.17
N LEU A 167 -4.24 -23.51 6.60
CA LEU A 167 -5.24 -24.29 5.85
C LEU A 167 -6.56 -23.53 5.69
N HIS A 168 -6.89 -22.62 6.62
CA HIS A 168 -8.18 -21.94 6.67
C HIS A 168 -8.09 -20.42 6.84
N LEU A 169 -6.90 -19.89 7.12
CA LEU A 169 -6.62 -18.47 7.28
C LEU A 169 -5.63 -17.99 6.21
N GLU A 170 -6.17 -17.34 5.18
CA GLU A 170 -5.34 -16.63 4.20
C GLU A 170 -4.61 -15.45 4.85
N GLY A 171 -3.33 -15.25 4.52
CA GLY A 171 -2.60 -14.09 4.99
C GLY A 171 -2.15 -14.17 6.44
N ALA A 172 -2.10 -15.36 7.07
CA ALA A 172 -1.66 -15.53 8.45
C ALA A 172 -0.29 -14.87 8.70
N GLY A 173 0.66 -15.04 7.78
CA GLY A 173 1.99 -14.44 7.89
C GLY A 173 1.96 -12.92 7.77
N ARG A 174 1.14 -12.39 6.85
CA ARG A 174 0.94 -10.93 6.70
C ARG A 174 0.32 -10.32 7.96
N LEU A 175 -0.71 -10.96 8.52
CA LEU A 175 -1.37 -10.52 9.74
C LEU A 175 -0.39 -10.49 10.92
N TRP A 176 0.49 -11.50 11.01
CA TRP A 176 1.52 -11.58 12.03
C TRP A 176 2.59 -10.49 11.86
N GLY A 177 3.11 -10.29 10.64
CA GLY A 177 4.05 -9.22 10.33
C GLY A 177 3.53 -7.83 10.73
N ARG A 178 2.25 -7.54 10.46
CA ARG A 178 1.60 -6.30 10.88
C ARG A 178 1.50 -6.14 12.40
N ALA A 179 1.22 -7.22 13.13
CA ALA A 179 1.21 -7.17 14.60
C ALA A 179 2.61 -6.86 15.16
N LEU A 180 3.65 -7.51 14.62
CA LEU A 180 5.03 -7.25 15.02
C LEU A 180 5.48 -5.83 14.70
N HIS A 181 4.99 -5.26 13.59
CA HIS A 181 5.20 -3.85 13.26
C HIS A 181 4.58 -2.89 14.27
N GLN A 182 3.32 -3.12 14.67
CA GLN A 182 2.66 -2.30 15.69
C GLN A 182 3.40 -2.33 17.03
N LEU A 183 4.08 -3.44 17.33
CA LEU A 183 4.90 -3.61 18.54
C LEU A 183 6.36 -3.17 18.36
N ALA A 184 6.74 -2.63 17.20
CA ALA A 184 8.12 -2.26 16.83
C ALA A 184 9.15 -3.41 16.93
N ARG A 185 8.72 -4.67 16.72
CA ARG A 185 9.52 -5.90 16.86
C ARG A 185 10.15 -6.36 15.54
N GLU A 186 10.88 -5.47 14.87
CA GLU A 186 11.48 -5.74 13.54
C GLU A 186 12.38 -6.98 13.50
N GLN A 187 13.44 -7.02 14.32
CA GLN A 187 14.40 -8.13 14.27
C GLN A 187 13.70 -9.46 14.55
N HIS A 188 12.75 -9.45 15.47
CA HIS A 188 11.96 -10.62 15.79
C HIS A 188 11.07 -11.09 14.64
N ALA A 189 10.54 -10.16 13.83
CA ALA A 189 9.82 -10.52 12.61
C ALA A 189 10.74 -11.25 11.62
N TYR A 190 12.01 -10.85 11.52
CA TYR A 190 12.98 -11.56 10.67
C TYR A 190 13.28 -12.95 11.20
N ASP A 191 13.47 -13.08 12.52
CA ASP A 191 13.74 -14.36 13.16
C ASP A 191 12.55 -15.33 12.99
N ILE A 192 11.31 -14.86 13.16
CA ILE A 192 10.10 -15.66 12.94
C ILE A 192 9.98 -16.05 11.47
N ALA A 193 10.15 -15.11 10.53
CA ALA A 193 10.12 -15.41 9.09
C ALA A 193 11.12 -16.52 8.75
N GLY A 194 12.37 -16.41 9.24
CA GLY A 194 13.40 -17.42 9.02
C GLY A 194 13.04 -18.79 9.57
N ARG A 195 12.46 -18.86 10.78
CA ARG A 195 12.00 -20.12 11.38
C ARG A 195 10.88 -20.78 10.59
N LEU A 196 9.88 -20.00 10.18
CA LEU A 196 8.75 -20.49 9.38
C LEU A 196 9.19 -20.92 7.98
N LEU A 197 10.14 -20.21 7.36
CA LEU A 197 10.65 -20.57 6.02
C LEU A 197 11.39 -21.92 6.01
N ALA A 198 12.01 -22.29 7.14
CA ALA A 198 12.81 -23.51 7.26
C ALA A 198 11.96 -24.79 7.20
N ASP A 199 10.69 -24.73 7.61
CA ASP A 199 9.79 -25.87 7.66
C ASP A 199 8.76 -25.83 6.50
N PRO A 200 8.66 -26.89 5.66
CA PRO A 200 7.70 -26.92 4.55
C PRO A 200 6.25 -26.61 4.95
N GLY A 201 5.78 -27.08 6.11
CA GLY A 201 4.39 -26.87 6.55
C GLY A 201 4.07 -25.40 6.86
N THR A 202 5.05 -24.65 7.33
CA THR A 202 4.90 -23.23 7.70
C THR A 202 5.50 -22.24 6.70
N ARG A 203 6.17 -22.71 5.65
CA ARG A 203 6.91 -21.85 4.71
C ARG A 203 6.05 -20.81 4.02
N GLY A 204 4.82 -21.14 3.65
CA GLY A 204 3.87 -20.17 3.08
C GLY A 204 3.63 -18.97 4.01
N VAL A 205 3.44 -19.25 5.31
CA VAL A 205 3.29 -18.24 6.37
C VAL A 205 4.57 -17.43 6.51
N GLY A 206 5.73 -18.09 6.49
CA GLY A 206 7.05 -17.45 6.54
C GLY A 206 7.29 -16.48 5.37
N ALA A 207 6.95 -16.90 4.15
CA ALA A 207 7.07 -16.09 2.95
C ALA A 207 6.13 -14.87 2.99
N GLU A 208 4.89 -15.05 3.44
CA GLU A 208 3.95 -13.95 3.63
C GLU A 208 4.44 -12.93 4.67
N LEU A 209 4.97 -13.41 5.80
CA LEU A 209 5.53 -12.56 6.85
C LEU A 209 6.76 -11.80 6.34
N ALA A 210 7.66 -12.48 5.63
CA ALA A 210 8.85 -11.88 5.04
C ALA A 210 8.49 -10.81 3.98
N GLY A 211 7.50 -11.07 3.13
CA GLY A 211 6.99 -10.10 2.17
C GLY A 211 6.39 -8.87 2.84
N GLU A 212 5.56 -9.07 3.88
CA GLU A 212 5.01 -7.95 4.66
C GLU A 212 6.12 -7.17 5.38
N ALA A 213 7.14 -7.86 5.90
CA ALA A 213 8.30 -7.22 6.50
C ALA A 213 9.04 -6.34 5.49
N CYS A 214 9.21 -6.80 4.24
CA CYS A 214 9.80 -6.02 3.15
C CYS A 214 8.97 -4.78 2.78
N HIS A 215 7.65 -4.81 2.95
CA HIS A 215 6.77 -3.64 2.77
C HIS A 215 6.82 -2.65 3.94
N ILE A 216 7.28 -3.07 5.12
CA ILE A 216 7.25 -2.25 6.33
C ILE A 216 8.62 -1.64 6.63
N TRP A 217 9.67 -2.45 6.66
CA TRP A 217 11.00 -2.04 7.11
C TRP A 217 11.97 -1.95 5.94
N ARG A 218 12.77 -0.88 5.91
CA ARG A 218 13.75 -0.67 4.83
C ARG A 218 14.90 -1.68 4.84
N ALA A 219 15.22 -2.24 6.02
CA ALA A 219 16.28 -3.23 6.17
C ALA A 219 15.85 -4.66 5.81
N ALA A 220 14.55 -4.97 5.89
CA ALA A 220 14.01 -6.31 5.69
C ALA A 220 14.44 -6.97 4.36
N PRO A 221 14.41 -6.29 3.21
CA PRO A 221 14.83 -6.90 1.96
C PRO A 221 16.30 -7.36 1.96
N VAL A 222 17.19 -6.62 2.62
CA VAL A 222 18.60 -6.99 2.73
C VAL A 222 18.75 -8.20 3.65
N ALA A 223 18.01 -8.24 4.76
CA ALA A 223 18.11 -9.33 5.73
C ALA A 223 17.49 -10.65 5.22
N LEU A 224 16.33 -10.57 4.55
CA LEU A 224 15.50 -11.73 4.25
C LEU A 224 15.71 -12.33 2.85
N LEU A 225 16.22 -11.56 1.89
CA LEU A 225 16.40 -12.02 0.51
C LEU A 225 17.24 -13.33 0.40
N PRO A 226 18.35 -13.51 1.14
CA PRO A 226 19.12 -14.75 1.06
C PRO A 226 18.32 -15.99 1.50
N LEU A 227 17.49 -15.86 2.55
CA LEU A 227 16.66 -16.95 3.05
C LEU A 227 15.56 -17.30 2.04
N LEU A 228 14.90 -16.28 1.49
CA LEU A 228 13.84 -16.44 0.49
C LEU A 228 14.37 -17.16 -0.77
N VAL A 229 15.50 -16.70 -1.32
CA VAL A 229 16.11 -17.30 -2.52
C VAL A 229 16.59 -18.72 -2.25
N ARG A 230 17.19 -18.99 -1.08
CA ARG A 230 17.61 -20.34 -0.69
C ARG A 230 16.42 -21.32 -0.75
N HIS A 231 15.33 -20.99 -0.09
CA HIS A 231 14.17 -21.89 -0.05
C HIS A 231 13.46 -21.96 -1.40
N GLN A 232 13.41 -20.88 -2.18
CA GLN A 232 12.86 -20.89 -3.54
C GLN A 232 13.58 -21.90 -4.44
N SER A 233 14.91 -21.99 -4.32
CA SER A 233 15.72 -22.93 -5.12
C SER A 233 15.60 -24.39 -4.69
N GLN A 234 15.10 -24.65 -3.48
CA GLN A 234 14.94 -25.98 -2.92
C GLN A 234 13.54 -26.56 -3.14
N GLU A 235 12.60 -25.75 -3.63
CA GLU A 235 11.23 -26.20 -3.86
C GLU A 235 11.06 -26.91 -5.19
N THR A 236 10.43 -28.09 -5.12
CA THR A 236 10.05 -28.89 -6.28
C THR A 236 8.70 -28.46 -6.86
N GLU A 237 7.86 -27.79 -6.05
CA GLU A 237 6.55 -27.28 -6.43
C GLU A 237 6.51 -25.75 -6.36
N ILE A 238 5.70 -25.13 -7.22
CA ILE A 238 5.58 -23.66 -7.26
C ILE A 238 4.82 -23.20 -6.02
N THR A 239 5.47 -22.43 -5.16
CA THR A 239 4.81 -21.73 -4.04
C THR A 239 4.65 -20.25 -4.37
N PRO A 240 3.46 -19.78 -4.81
CA PRO A 240 3.26 -18.41 -5.27
C PRO A 240 3.59 -17.34 -4.21
N GLY A 241 3.48 -17.70 -2.93
CA GLY A 241 3.84 -16.82 -1.82
C GLY A 241 5.34 -16.51 -1.75
N LEU A 242 6.18 -17.49 -2.04
CA LEU A 242 7.64 -17.36 -1.97
C LEU A 242 8.18 -16.55 -3.14
N ASP A 243 7.71 -16.83 -4.36
CA ASP A 243 8.04 -16.04 -5.56
C ASP A 243 7.65 -14.57 -5.38
N LYS A 244 6.45 -14.32 -4.82
CA LYS A 244 5.99 -12.98 -4.52
C LYS A 244 6.88 -12.29 -3.49
N ALA A 245 7.27 -12.97 -2.41
CA ALA A 245 8.14 -12.41 -1.38
C ALA A 245 9.54 -12.07 -1.93
N VAL A 246 10.11 -12.94 -2.78
CA VAL A 246 11.37 -12.66 -3.50
C VAL A 246 11.21 -11.44 -4.40
N ALA A 247 10.16 -11.38 -5.22
CA ALA A 247 9.89 -10.24 -6.08
C ALA A 247 9.76 -8.93 -5.30
N THR A 248 9.04 -8.94 -4.17
CA THR A 248 8.92 -7.78 -3.27
C THR A 248 10.28 -7.37 -2.68
N ALA A 249 11.09 -8.32 -2.18
CA ALA A 249 12.42 -8.01 -1.64
C ALA A 249 13.34 -7.40 -2.73
N LEU A 250 13.24 -7.90 -3.95
CA LEU A 250 14.00 -7.40 -5.10
C LEU A 250 13.58 -6.01 -5.57
N LEU A 251 12.49 -5.41 -5.05
CA LEU A 251 12.21 -4.00 -5.27
C LEU A 251 13.28 -3.10 -4.62
N SER A 252 13.93 -3.57 -3.56
CA SER A 252 14.94 -2.79 -2.86
C SER A 252 16.25 -2.68 -3.64
N GLY A 253 16.67 -1.44 -3.91
CA GLY A 253 17.96 -1.19 -4.55
C GLY A 253 19.14 -1.64 -3.69
N ALA A 254 19.03 -1.51 -2.36
CA ALA A 254 20.05 -1.95 -1.43
C ALA A 254 20.21 -3.48 -1.42
N ALA A 255 19.09 -4.23 -1.42
CA ALA A 255 19.14 -5.69 -1.48
C ALA A 255 19.76 -6.20 -2.79
N ARG A 256 19.37 -5.63 -3.94
CA ARG A 256 19.96 -6.00 -5.25
C ARG A 256 21.46 -5.74 -5.32
N ARG A 257 21.94 -4.63 -4.74
CA ARG A 257 23.38 -4.31 -4.71
C ARG A 257 24.14 -5.24 -3.77
N THR A 258 23.60 -5.46 -2.56
CA THR A 258 24.25 -6.27 -1.51
C THR A 258 24.35 -7.73 -1.93
N HIS A 259 23.28 -8.28 -2.51
CA HIS A 259 23.16 -9.70 -2.85
C HIS A 259 23.27 -9.98 -4.34
N ARG A 260 24.02 -9.14 -5.07
CA ARG A 260 24.16 -9.25 -6.53
C ARG A 260 24.58 -10.65 -6.99
N SER A 261 25.44 -11.33 -6.23
CA SER A 261 25.90 -12.69 -6.53
C SER A 261 24.77 -13.71 -6.58
N LEU A 262 23.72 -13.54 -5.76
CA LEU A 262 22.52 -14.40 -5.77
C LEU A 262 21.67 -14.20 -7.04
N LEU A 263 21.84 -13.07 -7.74
CA LEU A 263 21.00 -12.63 -8.85
C LEU A 263 21.63 -12.89 -10.23
N THR A 264 22.80 -13.53 -10.28
CA THR A 264 23.52 -13.84 -11.53
C THR A 264 22.76 -14.78 -12.48
N ARG A 265 21.60 -15.30 -12.06
CA ARG A 265 20.67 -16.11 -12.88
C ARG A 265 19.41 -15.35 -13.35
N VAL A 266 19.26 -14.06 -13.05
CA VAL A 266 18.10 -13.26 -13.48
C VAL A 266 18.52 -12.36 -14.66
N PRO A 267 17.89 -12.47 -15.84
CA PRO A 267 18.20 -11.60 -16.97
C PRO A 267 17.99 -10.14 -16.59
N SER A 268 19.03 -9.32 -16.76
CA SER A 268 18.95 -7.88 -16.52
C SER A 268 18.02 -7.23 -17.54
N VAL A 269 16.99 -6.54 -17.08
CA VAL A 269 16.20 -5.65 -17.94
C VAL A 269 17.14 -4.52 -18.42
N PRO A 270 17.30 -4.29 -19.73
CA PRO A 270 18.12 -3.20 -20.22
C PRO A 270 17.60 -1.86 -19.67
N PRO A 271 18.49 -0.88 -19.40
CA PRO A 271 18.05 0.43 -18.96
C PRO A 271 17.06 1.01 -19.98
N PRO A 272 16.04 1.77 -19.55
CA PRO A 272 15.13 2.44 -20.49
C PRO A 272 15.96 3.27 -21.46
N ALA A 273 15.62 3.22 -22.74
CA ALA A 273 16.26 4.00 -23.78
C ALA A 273 16.35 5.46 -23.33
N ALA A 274 17.55 6.05 -23.43
CA ALA A 274 17.77 7.44 -23.08
C ALA A 274 16.78 8.30 -23.87
N VAL A 275 15.85 8.94 -23.17
CA VAL A 275 14.97 9.94 -23.78
C VAL A 275 15.91 11.05 -24.24
N THR A 276 16.01 11.23 -25.56
CA THR A 276 16.80 12.29 -26.17
C THR A 276 16.36 13.62 -25.56
N ALA A 277 17.26 14.30 -24.86
CA ALA A 277 16.96 15.59 -24.28
C ALA A 277 16.53 16.55 -25.41
N PRO A 278 15.44 17.32 -25.25
CA PRO A 278 15.08 18.32 -26.23
C PRO A 278 16.22 19.32 -26.40
N ALA A 279 16.39 19.85 -27.61
CA ALA A 279 17.44 20.82 -27.91
C ALA A 279 17.43 22.00 -26.90
N PRO A 280 18.62 22.52 -26.53
CA PRO A 280 18.74 23.60 -25.55
C PRO A 280 17.98 24.85 -26.02
N LEU A 281 17.23 25.46 -25.09
CA LEU A 281 16.43 26.64 -25.35
C LEU A 281 17.32 27.89 -25.35
N THR A 282 17.22 28.75 -26.37
CA THR A 282 17.96 30.04 -26.37
C THR A 282 17.28 31.06 -25.45
N ALA A 283 18.04 32.03 -24.94
CA ALA A 283 17.49 33.12 -24.13
C ALA A 283 16.42 33.94 -24.87
N ALA A 284 16.59 34.16 -26.18
CA ALA A 284 15.60 34.85 -27.02
C ALA A 284 14.28 34.06 -27.10
N SER A 285 14.37 32.75 -27.36
CA SER A 285 13.18 31.87 -27.37
C SER A 285 12.53 31.78 -25.99
N ALA A 286 13.33 31.73 -24.92
CA ALA A 286 12.84 31.74 -23.54
C ALA A 286 12.05 33.02 -23.22
N ALA A 287 12.58 34.19 -23.61
CA ALA A 287 11.94 35.48 -23.41
C ALA A 287 10.61 35.59 -24.17
N LEU A 288 10.56 35.12 -25.42
CA LEU A 288 9.34 35.09 -26.23
C LEU A 288 8.27 34.16 -25.65
N LEU A 289 8.66 32.96 -25.19
CA LEU A 289 7.72 32.03 -24.56
C LEU A 289 7.12 32.59 -23.27
N LEU A 290 7.90 33.39 -22.53
CA LEU A 290 7.50 33.95 -21.25
C LEU A 290 6.70 35.26 -21.39
N SER A 291 6.94 36.05 -22.44
CA SER A 291 6.17 37.27 -22.73
C SER A 291 4.70 36.98 -23.06
N ALA A 292 4.44 35.82 -23.66
CA ALA A 292 3.10 35.29 -23.93
C ALA A 292 2.36 34.78 -22.67
N ARG A 293 3.00 34.79 -21.50
CA ARG A 293 2.41 34.30 -20.24
C ARG A 293 2.02 35.47 -19.32
N PRO A 294 0.95 35.32 -18.52
CA PRO A 294 0.60 36.33 -17.52
C PRO A 294 1.67 36.41 -16.42
N VAL A 295 1.66 37.49 -15.64
CA VAL A 295 2.58 37.64 -14.49
C VAL A 295 2.25 36.62 -13.41
N GLY A 296 0.96 36.43 -13.11
CA GLY A 296 0.43 35.49 -12.12
C GLY A 296 0.46 34.01 -12.54
N ILE A 297 1.38 33.59 -13.41
CA ILE A 297 1.49 32.17 -13.76
C ILE A 297 1.88 31.32 -12.55
N VAL A 298 1.17 30.22 -12.37
CA VAL A 298 1.42 29.26 -11.28
C VAL A 298 1.82 27.88 -11.80
N ARG A 299 1.79 27.69 -13.12
CA ARG A 299 2.25 26.50 -13.83
C ARG A 299 2.90 26.90 -15.14
N LEU A 300 4.08 26.33 -15.41
CA LEU A 300 4.78 26.53 -16.67
C LEU A 300 5.55 25.25 -17.00
N ARG A 301 5.27 24.67 -18.17
CA ARG A 301 6.03 23.51 -18.66
C ARG A 301 7.45 23.96 -19.00
N ARG A 302 8.47 23.17 -18.65
CA ARG A 302 9.90 23.49 -18.86
C ARG A 302 10.34 24.79 -18.16
N ALA A 303 9.73 25.13 -17.02
CA ALA A 303 10.07 26.34 -16.27
C ALA A 303 11.57 26.40 -15.93
N GLY A 304 12.15 25.27 -15.50
CA GLY A 304 13.58 25.14 -15.23
C GLY A 304 14.48 25.53 -16.42
N GLU A 305 14.10 25.15 -17.63
CA GLU A 305 14.88 25.41 -18.85
C GLU A 305 14.71 26.85 -19.34
N ILE A 306 13.49 27.38 -19.27
CA ILE A 306 13.18 28.77 -19.68
C ILE A 306 13.93 29.76 -18.79
N PHE A 307 13.77 29.65 -17.47
CA PHE A 307 14.42 30.57 -16.54
C PHE A 307 15.92 30.31 -16.40
N GLY A 308 16.37 29.05 -16.59
CA GLY A 308 17.79 28.73 -16.69
C GLY A 308 18.46 29.49 -17.83
N ALA A 309 17.95 29.36 -19.05
CA ALA A 309 18.48 30.06 -20.23
C ALA A 309 18.50 31.59 -20.08
N LEU A 310 17.48 32.16 -19.44
CA LEU A 310 17.44 33.60 -19.16
C LEU A 310 18.52 34.01 -18.15
N LEU A 311 18.64 33.30 -17.02
CA LEU A 311 19.64 33.58 -15.98
C LEU A 311 21.08 33.36 -16.47
N ASP A 312 21.28 32.43 -17.39
CA ASP A 312 22.59 32.18 -18.01
C ASP A 312 22.99 33.34 -18.95
N SER A 313 22.01 34.07 -19.50
CA SER A 313 22.23 35.23 -20.39
C SER A 313 22.33 36.58 -19.67
N GLY A 314 21.91 36.68 -18.41
CA GLY A 314 21.95 37.92 -17.64
C GLY A 314 20.85 38.04 -16.58
N PRO A 315 20.72 39.22 -15.94
CA PRO A 315 19.72 39.45 -14.91
C PRO A 315 18.30 39.42 -15.51
N LEU A 316 17.35 38.85 -14.76
CA LEU A 316 15.94 38.85 -15.13
C LEU A 316 15.37 40.27 -15.06
N SER A 317 14.53 40.62 -16.04
CA SER A 317 13.69 41.82 -15.92
C SER A 317 12.68 41.67 -14.78
N PHE A 318 12.15 42.80 -14.29
CA PHE A 318 11.16 42.81 -13.20
C PHE A 318 9.96 41.88 -13.47
N ARG A 319 9.44 41.90 -14.71
CA ARG A 319 8.32 41.02 -15.11
C ARG A 319 8.69 39.54 -15.03
N GLN A 320 9.88 39.18 -15.52
CA GLN A 320 10.37 37.79 -15.49
C GLN A 320 10.64 37.32 -14.06
N ALA A 321 11.20 38.18 -13.22
CA ALA A 321 11.40 37.90 -11.79
C ALA A 321 10.04 37.68 -11.09
N ALA A 322 9.03 38.51 -11.32
CA ALA A 322 7.70 38.32 -10.75
C ALA A 322 7.05 36.99 -11.19
N GLN A 323 7.24 36.59 -12.45
CA GLN A 323 6.78 35.30 -12.95
C GLN A 323 7.50 34.12 -12.28
N LEU A 324 8.82 34.21 -12.09
CA LEU A 324 9.59 33.20 -11.36
C LEU A 324 9.18 33.12 -9.89
N TYR A 325 8.94 34.27 -9.25
CA TYR A 325 8.45 34.35 -7.88
C TYR A 325 7.12 33.61 -7.73
N ASN A 326 6.16 33.84 -8.63
CA ASN A 326 4.85 33.19 -8.57
C ASN A 326 4.95 31.66 -8.73
N LEU A 327 5.83 31.17 -9.60
CA LEU A 327 6.07 29.73 -9.73
C LEU A 327 6.76 29.14 -8.49
N THR A 328 7.59 29.93 -7.81
CA THR A 328 8.37 29.49 -6.64
C THR A 328 7.55 29.52 -5.34
N PHE A 329 6.72 30.54 -5.13
CA PHE A 329 6.12 30.82 -3.81
C PHE A 329 4.60 30.61 -3.73
N HIS A 330 3.94 30.21 -4.82
CA HIS A 330 2.47 30.12 -4.82
C HIS A 330 1.92 28.84 -4.18
N ARG A 331 2.31 27.64 -4.64
CA ARG A 331 1.82 26.37 -4.12
C ARG A 331 2.91 25.30 -4.13
N PRO A 332 2.92 24.38 -3.14
CA PRO A 332 3.79 23.23 -3.16
C PRO A 332 3.60 22.40 -4.42
N GLY A 333 4.69 22.00 -5.04
CA GLY A 333 4.66 21.07 -6.18
C GLY A 333 5.90 21.16 -7.05
N ARG A 334 5.83 20.47 -8.19
CA ARG A 334 6.93 20.39 -9.17
C ARG A 334 7.45 21.76 -9.60
N ALA A 335 6.57 22.72 -9.88
CA ALA A 335 6.97 24.07 -10.30
C ALA A 335 7.79 24.80 -9.22
N GLN A 336 7.35 24.72 -7.95
CA GLN A 336 8.10 25.29 -6.82
C GLN A 336 9.48 24.67 -6.72
N ALA A 337 9.57 23.33 -6.76
CA ALA A 337 10.84 22.62 -6.64
C ALA A 337 11.82 22.90 -7.78
N GLU A 338 11.33 23.00 -9.03
CA GLU A 338 12.15 23.35 -10.20
C GLU A 338 12.62 24.81 -10.16
N CYS A 339 11.78 25.74 -9.69
CA CYS A 339 12.05 27.17 -9.72
C CYS A 339 12.84 27.68 -8.51
N ALA A 340 12.75 27.02 -7.35
CA ALA A 340 13.48 27.37 -6.14
C ALA A 340 15.00 27.58 -6.35
N PRO A 341 15.76 26.66 -6.99
CA PRO A 341 17.19 26.88 -7.25
C PRO A 341 17.45 28.06 -8.20
N LEU A 342 16.55 28.33 -9.14
CA LEU A 342 16.65 29.48 -10.04
C LEU A 342 16.38 30.79 -9.31
N TRP A 343 15.40 30.79 -8.40
CA TRP A 343 15.14 31.94 -7.54
C TRP A 343 16.33 32.22 -6.61
N LEU A 344 16.99 31.18 -6.08
CA LEU A 344 18.22 31.35 -5.29
C LEU A 344 19.34 31.98 -6.12
N ARG A 345 19.53 31.56 -7.38
CA ARG A 345 20.49 32.18 -8.31
C ARG A 345 20.17 33.65 -8.56
N HIS A 346 18.89 34.00 -8.68
CA HIS A 346 18.44 35.37 -8.96
C HIS A 346 18.52 36.30 -7.74
N ALA A 347 17.96 35.88 -6.60
CA ALA A 347 17.79 36.69 -5.39
C ALA A 347 18.96 36.58 -4.40
N GLY A 348 19.88 35.64 -4.63
CA GLY A 348 21.06 35.41 -3.82
C GLY A 348 20.79 34.74 -2.46
N PRO A 349 21.81 34.67 -1.59
CA PRO A 349 21.78 33.88 -0.35
C PRO A 349 20.67 34.27 0.64
N ALA A 350 20.20 35.52 0.62
CA ALA A 350 19.13 36.00 1.49
C ALA A 350 17.80 35.25 1.28
N ALA A 351 17.58 34.64 0.10
CA ALA A 351 16.39 33.86 -0.18
C ALA A 351 16.44 32.42 0.38
N LEU A 352 17.62 31.92 0.78
CA LEU A 352 17.86 30.53 1.11
C LEU A 352 16.97 30.03 2.25
N SER A 353 16.92 30.75 3.37
CA SER A 353 16.14 30.34 4.55
C SER A 353 14.66 30.12 4.23
N ARG A 354 14.07 31.04 3.45
CA ARG A 354 12.68 30.96 2.99
C ARG A 354 12.47 29.77 2.05
N LEU A 355 13.38 29.53 1.12
CA LEU A 355 13.30 28.39 0.20
C LEU A 355 13.39 27.06 0.96
N LEU A 356 14.33 26.93 1.90
CA LEU A 356 14.46 25.70 2.70
C LEU A 356 13.23 25.46 3.59
N ALA A 357 12.65 26.52 4.18
CA ALA A 357 11.43 26.42 4.97
C ALA A 357 10.23 25.95 4.14
N LEU A 358 10.17 26.30 2.86
CA LEU A 358 9.14 25.81 1.94
C LEU A 358 9.40 24.36 1.51
N MET A 359 10.67 23.99 1.35
CA MET A 359 11.01 22.73 0.71
C MET A 359 11.12 21.55 1.66
N THR A 360 11.76 21.74 2.81
CA THR A 360 12.10 20.67 3.75
C THR A 360 10.89 19.94 4.37
N PRO A 361 9.71 20.57 4.61
CA PRO A 361 8.55 19.85 5.13
C PRO A 361 7.97 18.80 4.17
N HIS A 362 8.25 18.90 2.87
CA HIS A 362 7.67 18.06 1.83
C HIS A 362 8.60 16.94 1.34
N LEU A 363 9.78 16.75 1.93
CA LEU A 363 10.75 15.75 1.44
C LEU A 363 10.22 14.31 1.55
N ALA A 364 9.39 14.02 2.55
CA ALA A 364 8.77 12.70 2.74
C ALA A 364 7.47 12.51 1.94
N ASP A 365 7.03 13.51 1.17
CA ASP A 365 5.82 13.42 0.36
C ASP A 365 6.08 12.53 -0.87
N TYR A 366 5.22 11.53 -1.10
CA TYR A 366 5.40 10.56 -2.17
C TYR A 366 5.14 11.13 -3.57
N ALA A 367 4.31 12.18 -3.67
CA ALA A 367 3.92 12.79 -4.94
C ALA A 367 4.91 13.88 -5.35
N ILE A 368 5.44 14.65 -4.38
CA ILE A 368 6.29 15.81 -4.67
C ILE A 368 7.71 15.72 -4.13
N GLY A 369 7.99 14.90 -3.12
CA GLY A 369 9.27 14.89 -2.40
C GLY A 369 10.50 14.67 -3.28
N THR A 370 10.40 13.82 -4.32
CA THR A 370 11.50 13.60 -5.28
C THR A 370 11.88 14.86 -6.06
N TYR A 371 10.91 15.71 -6.42
CA TYR A 371 11.20 16.98 -7.08
C TYR A 371 11.92 17.94 -6.12
N TYR A 372 11.51 17.97 -4.85
CA TYR A 372 12.11 18.86 -3.85
C TYR A 372 13.54 18.44 -3.53
N LEU A 373 13.79 17.14 -3.39
CA LEU A 373 15.12 16.57 -3.28
C LEU A 373 15.99 16.96 -4.48
N ALA A 374 15.49 16.80 -5.71
CA ALA A 374 16.20 17.23 -6.91
C ALA A 374 16.47 18.76 -6.93
N GLY A 375 15.52 19.58 -6.46
CA GLY A 375 15.69 21.02 -6.33
C GLY A 375 16.80 21.39 -5.33
N LEU A 376 16.84 20.73 -4.17
CA LEU A 376 17.90 20.87 -3.17
C LEU A 376 19.26 20.42 -3.73
N ALA A 377 19.30 19.30 -4.44
CA ALA A 377 20.51 18.81 -5.09
C ALA A 377 21.07 19.83 -6.10
N ARG A 378 20.20 20.51 -6.87
CA ARG A 378 20.59 21.59 -7.79
C ARG A 378 21.08 22.87 -7.09
N MET A 379 20.70 23.10 -5.83
CA MET A 379 21.28 24.18 -5.01
C MET A 379 22.67 23.82 -4.49
N GLY A 380 23.05 22.53 -4.53
CA GLY A 380 24.35 22.03 -4.10
C GLY A 380 24.70 22.45 -2.67
N ARG A 381 25.94 22.88 -2.47
CA ARG A 381 26.47 23.27 -1.15
C ARG A 381 25.65 24.37 -0.43
N ALA A 382 24.98 25.25 -1.17
CA ALA A 382 24.15 26.30 -0.58
C ALA A 382 22.99 25.71 0.25
N ALA A 383 22.46 24.54 -0.13
CA ALA A 383 21.38 23.87 0.58
C ALA A 383 21.86 22.93 1.70
N ARG A 384 23.13 22.98 2.13
CA ARG A 384 23.64 22.22 3.29
C ARG A 384 22.78 22.31 4.55
N PRO A 385 22.14 23.45 4.90
CA PRO A 385 21.25 23.49 6.06
C PRO A 385 20.02 22.55 5.97
N ALA A 386 19.70 22.00 4.79
CA ALA A 386 18.68 20.97 4.61
C ALA A 386 19.14 19.55 4.96
N LEU A 387 20.45 19.32 5.19
CA LEU A 387 21.00 18.00 5.49
C LEU A 387 20.30 17.27 6.65
N PRO A 388 19.91 17.92 7.77
CA PRO A 388 19.16 17.23 8.83
C PRO A 388 17.84 16.63 8.33
N ALA A 389 17.09 17.36 7.51
CA ALA A 389 15.81 16.89 6.96
C ALA A 389 16.01 15.75 5.94
N VAL A 390 17.02 15.86 5.07
CA VAL A 390 17.38 14.80 4.11
C VAL A 390 17.88 13.55 4.83
N THR A 391 18.69 13.71 5.87
CA THR A 391 19.24 12.60 6.67
C THR A 391 18.13 11.91 7.46
N ALA A 392 17.22 12.66 8.09
CA ALA A 392 16.05 12.09 8.74
C ALA A 392 15.18 11.26 7.79
N LEU A 393 15.06 11.66 6.52
CA LEU A 393 14.37 10.88 5.49
C LEU A 393 15.12 9.59 5.13
N ILE A 394 16.45 9.63 5.03
CA ILE A 394 17.28 8.46 4.73
C ILE A 394 17.22 7.44 5.87
N ASP A 395 17.36 7.92 7.10
CA ASP A 395 17.50 7.10 8.31
C ASP A 395 16.17 6.55 8.82
N ARG A 396 15.07 6.81 8.11
CA ARG A 396 13.77 6.19 8.44
C ARG A 396 13.92 4.67 8.44
N ARG A 397 13.55 4.09 9.57
CA ARG A 397 13.51 2.64 9.77
C ARG A 397 12.38 1.98 8.97
N THR A 398 11.24 2.65 8.88
CA THR A 398 10.04 2.17 8.19
C THR A 398 9.77 2.97 6.92
N ARG A 399 9.21 2.28 5.93
CA ARG A 399 8.78 2.87 4.66
C ARG A 399 7.68 3.90 4.89
N ILE A 400 7.57 4.85 3.96
CA ILE A 400 6.50 5.85 4.01
C ILE A 400 5.17 5.18 3.64
N PRO A 401 4.12 5.30 4.47
CA PRO A 401 2.81 4.79 4.12
C PRO A 401 2.24 5.63 2.97
N VAL A 402 1.85 4.97 1.90
CA VAL A 402 1.19 5.58 0.74
C VAL A 402 -0.13 4.85 0.55
N ASN A 403 -1.23 5.56 0.30
CA ASN A 403 -2.56 4.94 0.10
C ASN A 403 -3.06 5.21 -1.34
N ASP A 404 -2.17 5.01 -2.31
CA ASP A 404 -2.39 5.45 -3.70
C ASP A 404 -2.21 4.31 -4.73
N SER A 405 -1.78 3.11 -4.30
CA SER A 405 -1.55 1.99 -5.24
C SER A 405 -1.50 0.62 -4.54
N THR A 406 -0.79 -0.35 -5.12
CA THR A 406 -0.50 -1.64 -4.50
C THR A 406 0.68 -1.51 -3.54
N ARG A 407 0.79 -2.41 -2.55
CA ARG A 407 1.93 -2.44 -1.60
C ARG A 407 3.31 -2.45 -2.27
N ASP A 408 3.45 -3.15 -3.39
CA ASP A 408 4.68 -3.14 -4.20
C ASP A 408 4.88 -1.80 -4.92
N GLY A 409 3.82 -1.15 -5.38
CA GLY A 409 3.84 0.22 -5.91
C GLY A 409 4.30 1.24 -4.86
N GLU A 410 3.76 1.15 -3.64
CA GLU A 410 4.19 1.96 -2.49
C GLU A 410 5.68 1.74 -2.17
N THR A 411 6.11 0.47 -2.18
CA THR A 411 7.53 0.11 -1.97
C THR A 411 8.43 0.73 -3.03
N ARG A 412 8.05 0.71 -4.32
CA ARG A 412 8.80 1.37 -5.40
C ARG A 412 8.83 2.89 -5.25
N LEU A 413 7.79 3.50 -4.72
CA LEU A 413 7.76 4.94 -4.43
C LEU A 413 8.76 5.30 -3.32
N ASP A 414 8.74 4.56 -2.21
CA ASP A 414 9.70 4.76 -1.10
C ASP A 414 11.16 4.53 -1.55
N GLU A 415 11.44 3.49 -2.33
CA GLU A 415 12.79 3.23 -2.85
C GLU A 415 13.29 4.34 -3.80
N ARG A 416 12.41 4.89 -4.65
CA ARG A 416 12.75 6.05 -5.50
C ARG A 416 13.05 7.29 -4.68
N LEU A 417 12.25 7.54 -3.64
CA LEU A 417 12.43 8.68 -2.76
C LEU A 417 13.73 8.55 -1.95
N LEU A 418 14.03 7.35 -1.43
CA LEU A 418 15.29 7.07 -0.74
C LEU A 418 16.49 7.27 -1.66
N ALA A 419 16.43 6.78 -2.91
CA ALA A 419 17.50 7.00 -3.88
C ALA A 419 17.73 8.50 -4.13
N ALA A 420 16.65 9.26 -4.39
CA ALA A 420 16.73 10.71 -4.56
C ALA A 420 17.32 11.41 -3.32
N ALA A 421 17.00 10.95 -2.11
CA ALA A 421 17.53 11.51 -0.87
C ALA A 421 19.02 11.24 -0.72
N LEU A 422 19.48 10.02 -1.04
CA LEU A 422 20.90 9.66 -1.06
C LEU A 422 21.69 10.51 -2.06
N ASP A 423 21.17 10.66 -3.29
CA ASP A 423 21.76 11.49 -4.33
C ASP A 423 21.82 12.97 -3.91
N THR A 424 20.74 13.46 -3.28
CA THR A 424 20.69 14.82 -2.74
C THR A 424 21.73 15.02 -1.65
N ARG A 425 21.81 14.09 -0.68
CA ARG A 425 22.83 14.16 0.38
C ARG A 425 24.24 14.21 -0.21
N HIS A 426 24.51 13.42 -1.25
CA HIS A 426 25.79 13.46 -1.95
C HIS A 426 26.04 14.85 -2.56
N ALA A 427 25.09 15.40 -3.31
CA ALA A 427 25.20 16.73 -3.94
C ALA A 427 25.40 17.88 -2.93
N LEU A 428 24.80 17.80 -1.74
CA LEU A 428 24.98 18.81 -0.69
C LEU A 428 26.38 18.76 -0.04
N LEU A 429 27.04 17.59 -0.10
CA LEU A 429 28.34 17.34 0.51
C LEU A 429 29.51 17.54 -0.46
N THR A 430 29.33 17.22 -1.75
CA THR A 430 30.35 17.38 -2.79
C THR A 430 30.57 18.83 -3.18
N ASP A 431 31.84 19.24 -3.33
CA ASP A 431 32.19 20.49 -3.99
C ASP A 431 32.10 20.30 -5.50
N THR A 432 31.03 20.79 -6.11
CA THR A 432 31.06 21.11 -7.54
C THR A 432 31.77 22.45 -7.67
N GLY A 433 33.10 22.40 -7.78
CA GLY A 433 33.94 23.54 -8.14
C GLY A 433 33.67 24.01 -9.56
#